data_AF-A0A1G4J006-F1
#
_entry.id   AF-A0A1G4J006-F1
#
_cell.length_a   1.000
_cell.length_b   1.000
_cell.length_c   1.000
_cell.angle_alpha   90.00
_cell.angle_beta   90.00
_cell.angle_gamma   90.00
#
_symmetry.space_group_name_H-M   'P 1'
#
loop_
_entity.id
_entity.type
_entity.pdbx_description
1 polymer ?
#
loop_
_entity_poly.entity_id
_entity_poly.type
_entity_poly.pdbx_seq_one_letter_code
_entity_poly.pdbx_strand_id
1 'polypeptide(L)'
;MGDQQVVFMNPQAESLDCLYSLAGRLTRQLAENKAKRDKLLRDIDVLAREVNVRAEDQGEVKDENIPVINAFLQRRNKNIYEWDGETNNKVDVLRQQNVALREMLNKKKESNLETMALLKLHEKSLIDVVAVLREDVLSYHQELLEKCRSLYERRVFQAEDTEFRQYMENVKDVEQLMDLSKIFRALLRLAS
;
A
#
# COMPACT_ATOMS: atom_id res chain seq x y z
N MET A 1 -32.84 66.68 -38.67
CA MET A 1 -32.13 67.85 -38.11
C MET A 1 -32.93 68.23 -36.87
N GLY A 2 -32.47 67.84 -35.69
CA GLY A 2 -31.48 68.60 -34.91
C GLY A 2 -32.30 69.43 -33.91
N ASP A 3 -32.15 69.35 -32.59
CA ASP A 3 -30.98 68.99 -31.82
C ASP A 3 -31.33 68.24 -30.54
N GLN A 4 -30.51 67.23 -30.29
CA GLN A 4 -30.40 66.48 -29.06
C GLN A 4 -29.97 67.46 -27.96
N GLN A 5 -30.84 67.71 -26.99
CA GLN A 5 -30.52 68.54 -25.83
C GLN A 5 -29.53 67.77 -24.95
N VAL A 6 -28.24 67.93 -25.27
CA VAL A 6 -27.13 67.44 -24.45
C VAL A 6 -27.12 68.28 -23.19
N VAL A 7 -27.61 67.69 -22.09
CA VAL A 7 -27.46 68.27 -20.76
C VAL A 7 -25.96 68.28 -20.45
N PHE A 8 -25.35 69.46 -20.57
CA PHE A 8 -23.98 69.70 -20.12
C PHE A 8 -23.95 69.61 -18.59
N MET A 9 -23.86 68.39 -18.06
CA MET A 9 -23.47 68.18 -16.67
C MET A 9 -22.02 68.65 -16.53
N ASN A 10 -21.79 69.62 -15.66
CA ASN A 10 -20.46 70.15 -15.40
C ASN A 10 -19.62 69.04 -14.73
N PRO A 11 -18.48 68.59 -15.30
CA PRO A 11 -17.70 67.46 -14.79
C PRO A 11 -17.21 67.65 -13.34
N GLN A 12 -17.24 68.89 -12.85
CA GLN A 12 -16.88 69.25 -11.48
C GLN A 12 -17.92 68.79 -10.44
N ALA A 13 -19.21 68.71 -10.79
CA ALA A 13 -20.26 68.29 -9.86
C ALA A 13 -20.20 66.77 -9.58
N GLU A 14 -20.02 65.96 -10.62
CA GLU A 14 -19.83 64.50 -10.47
C GLU A 14 -18.55 64.15 -9.72
N SER A 15 -17.49 64.95 -9.91
CA SER A 15 -16.22 64.82 -9.17
C SER A 15 -16.40 65.12 -7.68
N LEU A 16 -17.17 66.15 -7.32
CA LEU A 16 -17.45 66.48 -5.92
C LEU A 16 -18.31 65.43 -5.23
N ASP A 17 -19.36 64.93 -5.87
CA ASP A 17 -20.17 63.84 -5.31
C ASP A 17 -19.34 62.55 -5.16
N CYS A 18 -18.44 62.28 -6.10
CA CYS A 18 -17.50 61.17 -5.99
C CYS A 18 -16.54 61.35 -4.79
N LEU A 19 -16.04 62.57 -4.58
CA LEU A 19 -15.19 62.91 -3.43
C LEU A 19 -15.95 62.81 -2.09
N TYR A 20 -17.19 63.30 -2.01
CA TYR A 20 -18.02 63.16 -0.80
C TYR A 20 -18.36 61.69 -0.53
N SER A 21 -18.65 60.90 -1.56
CA SER A 21 -18.89 59.46 -1.40
C SER A 21 -17.62 58.71 -0.98
N LEU A 22 -16.44 59.10 -1.48
CA LEU A 22 -15.16 58.54 -1.07
C LEU A 22 -14.81 58.91 0.37
N ALA A 23 -14.99 60.17 0.76
CA ALA A 23 -14.83 60.62 2.14
C ALA A 23 -15.80 59.88 3.09
N GLY A 24 -17.04 59.67 2.66
CA GLY A 24 -18.03 58.87 3.38
C GLY A 24 -17.61 57.38 3.53
N ARG A 25 -16.98 56.80 2.51
CA ARG A 25 -16.44 55.43 2.58
C ARG A 25 -15.21 55.35 3.49
N LEU A 26 -14.29 56.32 3.39
CA LEU A 26 -13.10 56.38 4.23
C LEU A 26 -13.44 56.57 5.71
N THR A 27 -14.41 57.42 6.02
CA THR A 27 -14.88 57.62 7.41
C THR A 27 -15.54 56.36 7.97
N ARG A 28 -16.34 55.63 7.17
CA ARG A 28 -16.87 54.31 7.56
C ARG A 28 -15.77 53.29 7.79
N GLN A 29 -14.79 53.20 6.88
CA GLN A 29 -13.66 52.29 7.04
C GLN A 29 -12.81 52.62 8.28
N LEU A 30 -12.61 53.90 8.58
CA LEU A 30 -11.94 54.34 9.81
C LEU A 30 -12.71 53.94 11.06
N ALA A 31 -14.04 54.09 11.05
CA ALA A 31 -14.89 53.67 12.16
C ALA A 31 -14.86 52.15 12.37
N GLU A 32 -14.93 51.37 11.28
CA GLU A 32 -14.81 49.91 11.33
C GLU A 32 -13.43 49.45 11.83
N ASN A 33 -12.35 50.09 11.37
CA ASN A 33 -11.00 49.79 11.85
C ASN A 33 -10.82 50.12 13.33
N LYS A 34 -11.41 51.23 13.79
CA LYS A 34 -11.42 51.58 15.22
C LYS A 34 -12.17 50.52 16.04
N ALA A 35 -13.35 50.10 15.60
CA ALA A 35 -14.13 49.06 16.26
C ALA A 35 -13.38 47.71 16.31
N LYS A 36 -12.72 47.31 15.22
CA LYS A 36 -11.88 46.09 15.18
C LYS A 36 -10.68 46.20 16.13
N ARG A 37 -10.01 47.35 16.16
CA ARG A 37 -8.90 47.60 17.09
C ARG A 37 -9.36 47.52 18.55
N ASP A 38 -10.49 48.14 18.88
CA ASP A 38 -11.02 48.14 20.24
C ASP A 38 -11.55 46.75 20.67
N LYS A 39 -11.93 45.90 19.72
CA LYS A 39 -12.21 44.48 19.97
C LYS A 39 -10.93 43.68 20.23
N LEU A 40 -9.92 43.84 19.38
CA LEU A 40 -8.61 43.20 19.55
C LEU A 40 -7.96 43.56 20.88
N LEU A 41 -8.03 44.83 21.29
CA LEU A 41 -7.51 45.26 22.60
C LEU A 41 -8.23 44.56 23.76
N ARG A 42 -9.56 44.40 23.67
CA ARG A 42 -10.32 43.64 24.67
C ARG A 42 -9.96 42.16 24.68
N ASP A 43 -9.78 41.55 23.52
CA ASP A 43 -9.36 40.14 23.42
C ASP A 43 -7.95 39.96 24.00
N ILE A 44 -7.04 40.92 23.77
CA ILE A 44 -5.70 40.95 24.38
C ILE A 44 -5.80 41.11 25.90
N ASP A 45 -6.65 42.00 26.41
CA ASP A 45 -6.82 42.19 27.86
C ASP A 45 -7.41 40.94 28.54
N VAL A 46 -8.34 40.24 27.88
CA VAL A 46 -8.88 38.97 28.37
C VAL A 46 -7.79 37.90 28.38
N LEU A 47 -7.02 37.76 27.30
CA LEU A 47 -5.91 36.83 27.22
C LEU A 47 -4.82 37.15 28.25
N ALA A 48 -4.49 38.42 28.46
CA ALA A 48 -3.52 38.86 29.47
C ALA A 48 -4.01 38.55 30.89
N ARG A 49 -5.31 38.73 31.16
CA ARG A 49 -5.91 38.29 32.43
C ARG A 49 -5.90 36.79 32.58
N GLU A 50 -6.25 36.02 31.56
CA GLU A 50 -6.20 34.55 31.63
C GLU A 50 -4.77 34.04 31.84
N VAL A 51 -3.77 34.67 31.23
CA VAL A 51 -2.36 34.36 31.43
C VAL A 51 -1.91 34.71 32.84
N ASN A 52 -2.28 35.90 33.36
CA ASN A 52 -1.93 36.28 34.73
C ASN A 52 -2.66 35.44 35.79
N VAL A 53 -3.94 35.13 35.57
CA VAL A 53 -4.69 34.21 36.45
C VAL A 53 -4.05 32.83 36.42
N ARG A 54 -3.64 32.31 35.25
CA ARG A 54 -2.88 31.05 35.17
C ARG A 54 -1.49 31.13 35.79
N ALA A 55 -0.85 32.30 35.82
CA ALA A 55 0.45 32.48 36.46
C ALA A 55 0.33 32.57 37.99
N GLU A 56 -0.77 33.14 38.50
CA GLU A 56 -1.05 33.27 39.94
C GLU A 56 -1.65 31.98 40.54
N ASP A 57 -2.42 31.20 39.77
CA ASP A 57 -2.90 29.85 40.17
C ASP A 57 -1.82 28.76 40.02
N GLN A 58 -0.65 29.08 39.46
CA GLN A 58 0.50 28.18 39.35
C GLN A 58 1.46 28.30 40.53
N GLY A 59 0.93 28.13 41.75
CA GLY A 59 1.71 27.47 42.78
C GLY A 59 1.97 26.02 42.33
N GLU A 60 3.22 25.73 41.94
CA GLU A 60 3.71 24.38 41.57
C GLU A 60 2.79 23.52 40.68
N VAL A 61 2.60 23.90 39.41
CA VAL A 61 2.26 22.86 38.42
C VAL A 61 3.53 22.06 38.13
N LYS A 62 3.74 21.02 38.93
CA LYS A 62 4.66 19.93 38.60
C LYS A 62 4.24 19.40 37.22
N ASP A 63 5.09 19.62 36.22
CA ASP A 63 4.82 19.15 34.86
C ASP A 63 4.84 17.61 34.89
N GLU A 64 3.65 17.00 34.84
CA GLU A 64 3.48 15.54 34.86
C GLU A 64 4.21 14.85 33.70
N ASN A 65 4.55 15.59 32.64
CA ASN A 65 5.25 15.09 31.47
C ASN A 65 6.69 14.64 31.76
N ILE A 66 7.42 15.36 32.63
CA ILE A 66 8.82 15.06 32.94
C ILE A 66 8.97 13.69 33.63
N PRO A 67 8.21 13.35 34.69
CA PRO A 67 8.29 12.04 35.31
C PRO A 67 7.78 10.92 34.38
N VAL A 68 6.79 11.18 33.53
CA VAL A 68 6.30 10.19 32.54
C VAL A 68 7.37 9.86 31.50
N ILE A 69 8.02 10.88 30.94
CA ILE A 69 9.10 10.70 29.96
C ILE A 69 10.32 10.05 30.62
N ASN A 70 10.65 10.44 31.86
CA ASN A 70 11.75 9.81 32.59
C ASN A 70 11.45 8.34 32.89
N ALA A 71 10.24 7.99 33.35
CA ALA A 71 9.82 6.61 33.55
C ALA A 71 9.87 5.79 32.24
N PHE A 72 9.50 6.39 31.11
CA PHE A 72 9.61 5.76 29.79
C PHE A 72 11.08 5.49 29.38
N LEU A 73 11.98 6.44 29.65
CA LEU A 73 13.40 6.32 29.35
C LEU A 73 14.11 5.32 30.29
N GLN A 74 13.76 5.32 31.58
CA GLN A 74 14.23 4.37 32.60
C GLN A 74 13.84 2.93 32.24
N ARG A 75 12.59 2.69 31.83
CA ARG A 75 12.14 1.37 31.34
C ARG A 75 12.94 0.84 30.15
N ARG A 76 13.61 1.72 29.41
CA ARG A 76 14.43 1.39 28.24
C ARG A 76 15.93 1.60 28.50
N ASN A 77 16.33 1.62 29.78
CA ASN A 77 17.72 1.69 30.23
C ASN A 77 18.47 2.96 29.78
N LYS A 78 17.76 4.05 29.51
CA LYS A 78 18.37 5.38 29.31
C LYS A 78 18.09 6.23 30.55
N ASN A 79 19.01 6.23 31.52
CA ASN A 79 18.90 7.14 32.66
C ASN A 79 19.29 8.55 32.22
N ILE A 80 18.30 9.43 32.08
CA ILE A 80 18.53 10.85 31.85
C ILE A 80 18.12 11.57 33.13
N TYR A 81 19.03 11.52 34.10
CA TYR A 81 19.03 12.20 35.40
C TYR A 81 17.81 11.98 36.33
N GLU A 82 18.09 11.92 37.63
CA GLU A 82 17.07 12.09 38.67
C GLU A 82 16.66 13.57 38.70
N TRP A 83 15.38 13.82 38.50
CA TRP A 83 14.80 15.16 38.53
C TRP A 83 14.59 15.57 40.00
N ASP A 84 15.39 16.51 40.50
CA ASP A 84 15.35 17.01 41.89
C ASP A 84 14.29 18.11 42.13
N GLY A 85 13.35 18.32 41.21
CA GLY A 85 12.25 19.27 41.41
C GLY A 85 12.61 20.76 41.49
N GLU A 86 13.87 21.16 41.64
CA GLU A 86 14.26 22.57 41.72
C GLU A 86 14.29 23.28 40.35
N THR A 87 13.69 24.46 40.35
CA THR A 87 12.93 25.07 39.26
C THR A 87 13.76 25.68 38.11
N ASN A 88 15.09 25.55 38.11
CA ASN A 88 15.94 26.29 37.16
C ASN A 88 16.39 25.53 35.91
N ASN A 89 16.29 24.19 35.87
CA ASN A 89 16.82 23.38 34.76
C ASN A 89 15.75 22.59 33.96
N LYS A 90 14.46 22.90 34.16
CA LYS A 90 13.34 22.17 33.56
C LYS A 90 13.39 22.10 32.04
N VAL A 91 13.71 23.22 31.40
CA VAL A 91 13.82 23.33 29.93
C VAL A 91 15.00 22.51 29.42
N ASP A 92 16.11 22.49 30.13
CA ASP A 92 17.30 21.72 29.76
C ASP A 92 17.08 20.22 29.92
N VAL A 93 16.39 19.78 30.98
CA VAL A 93 15.99 18.38 31.16
C VAL A 93 15.07 17.92 30.02
N LEU A 94 14.06 18.72 29.65
CA LEU A 94 13.17 18.41 28.53
C LEU A 94 13.91 18.41 27.19
N ARG A 95 14.90 19.28 27.00
CA ARG A 95 15.74 19.32 25.80
C ARG A 95 16.59 18.05 25.70
N GLN A 96 17.20 17.61 26.79
CA GLN A 96 17.97 16.37 26.85
C GLN A 96 17.10 15.12 26.62
N GLN A 97 15.92 15.07 27.25
CA GLN A 97 14.94 14.01 27.01
C GLN A 97 14.52 13.95 25.53
N ASN A 98 14.23 15.10 24.91
CA ASN A 98 13.89 15.17 23.49
C ASN A 98 15.02 14.68 22.59
N VAL A 99 16.27 15.04 22.88
CA VAL A 99 17.44 14.56 22.12
C VAL A 99 17.54 13.03 22.21
N ALA A 100 17.40 12.45 23.39
CA ALA A 100 17.51 11.01 23.57
C ALA A 100 16.32 10.24 22.97
N LEU A 101 15.11 10.81 23.00
CA LEU A 101 13.94 10.28 22.32
C LEU A 101 14.12 10.31 20.79
N ARG A 102 14.63 11.40 20.23
CA ARG A 102 14.94 11.50 18.79
C ARG A 102 16.01 10.51 18.37
N GLU A 103 17.07 10.38 19.16
CA GLU A 103 18.12 9.39 18.91
C GLU A 103 17.56 7.96 18.97
N MET A 104 16.71 7.66 19.96
CA MET A 104 16.05 6.34 20.07
C MET A 104 15.10 6.09 18.89
N LEU A 105 14.36 7.10 18.46
CA LEU A 105 13.48 7.01 17.30
C LEU A 105 14.28 6.72 16.03
N ASN A 106 15.41 7.40 15.83
CA ASN A 106 16.29 7.17 14.68
C ASN A 106 16.86 5.75 14.70
N LYS A 107 17.39 5.29 15.83
CA LYS A 107 17.89 3.90 15.98
C LYS A 107 16.80 2.86 15.72
N LYS A 108 15.59 3.08 16.23
CA LYS A 108 14.45 2.19 15.93
C LYS A 108 14.03 2.23 14.48
N LYS A 109 14.05 3.40 13.85
CA LYS A 109 13.74 3.55 12.42
C LYS A 109 14.76 2.81 11.56
N GLU A 110 16.05 2.93 11.87
CA GLU A 110 17.14 2.23 11.20
C GLU A 110 17.01 0.71 11.37
N SER A 111 16.85 0.22 12.59
CA SER A 111 16.60 -1.21 12.86
C SER A 111 15.34 -1.73 12.17
N ASN A 112 14.27 -0.93 12.09
CA ASN A 112 13.06 -1.31 11.37
C ASN A 112 13.28 -1.35 9.85
N LEU A 113 14.11 -0.46 9.30
CA LEU A 113 14.48 -0.50 7.88
C LEU A 113 15.34 -1.72 7.56
N GLU A 114 16.29 -2.07 8.44
CA GLU A 114 17.12 -3.28 8.31
C GLU A 114 16.28 -4.56 8.37
N THR A 115 15.39 -4.66 9.36
CA THR A 115 14.49 -5.82 9.47
C THR A 115 13.51 -5.91 8.30
N MET A 116 13.00 -4.78 7.80
CA MET A 116 12.20 -4.75 6.57
C MET A 116 13.01 -5.19 5.34
N ALA A 117 14.27 -4.79 5.22
CA ALA A 117 15.14 -5.24 4.13
C ALA A 117 15.41 -6.75 4.22
N LEU A 118 15.63 -7.27 5.42
CA LEU A 118 15.80 -8.70 5.68
C LEU A 118 14.53 -9.49 5.32
N LEU A 119 13.35 -9.00 5.70
CA LEU A 119 12.08 -9.62 5.33
C LEU A 119 11.89 -9.68 3.82
N LYS A 120 12.23 -8.61 3.09
CA LYS A 120 12.18 -8.60 1.62
C LYS A 120 13.15 -9.60 1.00
N LEU A 121 14.32 -9.80 1.60
CA LEU A 121 15.27 -10.82 1.15
C LEU A 121 14.70 -12.22 1.35
N HIS A 122 14.10 -12.49 2.51
CA HIS A 122 13.45 -13.78 2.79
C HIS A 122 12.25 -14.03 1.88
N GLU A 123 11.46 -13.01 1.57
CA GLU A 123 10.35 -13.09 0.61
C GLU A 123 10.86 -13.51 -0.78
N LYS A 124 11.93 -12.88 -1.28
CA LYS A 124 12.56 -13.26 -2.55
C LYS A 124 13.07 -14.70 -2.51
N SER A 125 13.81 -15.07 -1.47
CA SER A 125 14.33 -16.42 -1.32
C SER A 125 13.22 -17.47 -1.28
N LEU A 126 12.09 -17.17 -0.63
CA LEU A 126 10.94 -18.07 -0.61
C LEU A 126 10.32 -18.22 -2.01
N ILE A 127 10.17 -17.11 -2.75
CA ILE A 127 9.68 -17.14 -4.13
C ILE A 127 10.58 -18.02 -5.00
N ASP A 128 11.90 -17.86 -4.89
CA ASP A 128 12.88 -18.65 -5.66
C ASP A 128 12.78 -20.15 -5.32
N VAL A 129 12.73 -20.50 -4.03
CA VAL A 129 12.57 -21.90 -3.59
C VAL A 129 11.25 -22.50 -4.08
N VAL A 130 10.15 -21.74 -4.00
CA VAL A 130 8.84 -22.19 -4.49
C VAL A 130 8.87 -22.37 -6.01
N ALA A 131 9.58 -21.52 -6.76
CA ALA A 131 9.73 -21.66 -8.20
C ALA A 131 10.46 -22.96 -8.56
N VAL A 132 11.58 -23.24 -7.89
CA VAL A 132 12.34 -24.50 -8.08
C VAL A 132 11.49 -25.71 -7.72
N LEU A 133 10.77 -25.68 -6.59
CA LEU A 133 9.89 -26.78 -6.20
C LEU A 133 8.77 -27.04 -7.22
N ARG A 134 8.21 -25.98 -7.81
CA ARG A 134 7.20 -26.12 -8.87
C ARG A 134 7.80 -26.75 -10.11
N GLU A 135 8.99 -26.34 -10.51
CA GLU A 135 9.71 -26.90 -11.65
C GLU A 135 10.05 -28.39 -11.41
N ASP A 136 10.54 -28.73 -10.22
CA ASP A 136 10.83 -30.12 -9.83
C ASP A 136 9.58 -30.99 -9.86
N VAL A 137 8.44 -30.51 -9.33
CA VAL A 137 7.17 -31.24 -9.37
C VAL A 137 6.69 -31.43 -10.81
N LEU A 138 6.82 -30.41 -11.66
CA LEU A 138 6.46 -30.51 -13.08
C LEU A 138 7.36 -31.53 -13.81
N SER A 139 8.67 -31.47 -13.58
CA SER A 139 9.65 -32.39 -14.15
C SER A 139 9.34 -33.83 -13.71
N TYR A 140 9.10 -34.05 -12.42
CA TYR A 140 8.72 -35.37 -11.89
C TYR A 140 7.43 -35.90 -12.54
N HIS A 141 6.41 -35.07 -12.70
CA HIS A 141 5.18 -35.48 -13.37
C HIS A 141 5.38 -35.79 -14.86
N GLN A 142 6.23 -35.04 -15.56
CA GLN A 142 6.59 -35.33 -16.94
C GLN A 142 7.30 -36.68 -17.06
N GLU A 143 8.31 -36.94 -16.22
CA GLU A 143 8.99 -38.24 -16.19
C GLU A 143 8.03 -39.39 -15.89
N LEU A 144 7.08 -39.19 -14.96
CA LEU A 144 6.10 -40.21 -14.61
C LEU A 144 5.16 -40.49 -15.79
N LEU A 145 4.70 -39.45 -16.49
CA LEU A 145 3.89 -39.58 -17.70
C LEU A 145 4.65 -40.31 -18.81
N GLU A 146 5.92 -40.01 -19.03
CA GLU A 146 6.76 -40.72 -20.01
C GLU A 146 6.93 -42.20 -19.63
N LYS A 147 7.13 -42.51 -18.34
CA LYS A 147 7.19 -43.90 -17.86
C LYS A 147 5.84 -44.61 -18.07
N CYS A 148 4.73 -43.96 -17.78
CA CYS A 148 3.40 -44.53 -18.03
C CYS A 148 3.16 -44.76 -19.52
N ARG A 149 3.53 -43.80 -20.37
CA ARG A 149 3.38 -43.88 -21.83
C ARG A 149 4.23 -45.00 -22.41
N SER A 150 5.49 -45.11 -22.03
CA SER A 150 6.37 -46.19 -22.50
C SER A 150 5.91 -47.56 -22.03
N LEU A 151 5.35 -47.68 -20.80
CA LEU A 151 4.74 -48.92 -20.34
C LEU A 151 3.47 -49.28 -21.12
N TYR A 152 2.64 -48.29 -21.44
CA TYR A 152 1.43 -48.49 -22.25
C TYR A 152 1.80 -48.92 -23.67
N GLU A 153 2.72 -48.22 -24.32
CA GLU A 153 3.20 -48.56 -25.66
C GLU A 153 3.83 -49.95 -25.69
N ARG A 154 4.65 -50.28 -24.68
CA ARG A 154 5.32 -51.58 -24.65
C ARG A 154 4.39 -52.74 -24.31
N ARG A 155 3.38 -52.55 -23.46
CA ARG A 155 2.50 -53.66 -23.04
C ARG A 155 1.25 -53.75 -23.87
N VAL A 156 0.53 -52.65 -24.02
CA VAL A 156 -0.80 -52.64 -24.66
C VAL A 156 -0.64 -52.75 -26.17
N PHE A 157 0.15 -51.88 -26.81
CA PHE A 157 0.30 -51.97 -28.26
C PHE A 157 0.99 -53.25 -28.70
N GLN A 158 1.99 -53.76 -27.96
CA GLN A 158 2.59 -55.05 -28.33
C GLN A 158 1.60 -56.21 -28.18
N ALA A 159 0.79 -56.24 -27.12
CA ALA A 159 -0.23 -57.28 -26.95
C ALA A 159 -1.28 -57.20 -28.06
N GLU A 160 -1.75 -55.99 -28.36
CA GLU A 160 -2.72 -55.72 -29.43
C GLU A 160 -2.17 -56.15 -30.80
N ASP A 161 -0.92 -55.80 -31.14
CA ASP A 161 -0.25 -56.23 -32.37
C ASP A 161 -0.13 -57.76 -32.46
N THR A 162 0.15 -58.44 -31.34
CA THR A 162 0.22 -59.91 -31.32
C THR A 162 -1.14 -60.55 -31.54
N GLU A 163 -2.19 -60.02 -30.92
CA GLU A 163 -3.55 -60.50 -31.14
C GLU A 163 -3.99 -60.27 -32.59
N PHE A 164 -3.77 -59.07 -33.14
CA PHE A 164 -4.09 -58.78 -34.53
C PHE A 164 -3.34 -59.69 -35.51
N ARG A 165 -2.08 -60.00 -35.22
CA ARG A 165 -1.31 -60.94 -36.05
C ARG A 165 -1.93 -62.34 -36.03
N GLN A 166 -2.33 -62.83 -34.86
CA GLN A 166 -3.03 -64.11 -34.73
C GLN A 166 -4.39 -64.10 -35.44
N TYR A 167 -5.17 -63.03 -35.33
CA TYR A 167 -6.43 -62.90 -36.08
C TYR A 167 -6.18 -62.94 -37.60
N MET A 168 -5.15 -62.26 -38.10
CA MET A 168 -4.79 -62.26 -39.52
C MET A 168 -4.32 -63.64 -40.00
N GLU A 169 -3.59 -64.40 -39.18
CA GLU A 169 -3.21 -65.78 -39.49
C GLU A 169 -4.45 -66.68 -39.58
N ASN A 170 -5.35 -66.60 -38.61
CA ASN A 170 -6.59 -67.38 -38.62
C ASN A 170 -7.47 -67.07 -39.84
N VAL A 171 -7.56 -65.81 -40.28
CA VAL A 171 -8.29 -65.44 -41.49
C VAL A 171 -7.66 -66.08 -42.72
N LYS A 172 -6.33 -66.07 -42.84
CA LYS A 172 -5.63 -66.74 -43.94
C LYS A 172 -5.87 -68.25 -43.94
N ASP A 173 -5.88 -68.89 -42.79
CA ASP A 173 -6.17 -70.33 -42.68
C ASP A 173 -7.61 -70.64 -43.14
N VAL A 174 -8.57 -69.79 -42.81
CA VAL A 174 -9.95 -69.91 -43.29
C VAL A 174 -10.04 -69.70 -44.80
N GLU A 175 -9.32 -68.72 -45.37
CA GLU A 175 -9.24 -68.51 -46.82
C GLU A 175 -8.66 -69.74 -47.52
N GLN A 176 -7.56 -70.31 -47.00
CA GLN A 176 -6.97 -71.54 -47.51
C GLN A 176 -7.94 -72.71 -47.46
N LEU A 177 -8.68 -72.87 -46.35
CA LEU A 177 -9.70 -73.91 -46.22
C LEU A 177 -10.85 -73.71 -47.23
N MET A 178 -11.25 -72.45 -47.46
CA MET A 178 -12.26 -72.13 -48.44
C MET A 178 -11.78 -72.47 -49.86
N ASP A 179 -10.53 -72.17 -50.19
CA ASP A 179 -9.94 -72.53 -51.48
C ASP A 179 -9.79 -74.05 -51.66
N LEU A 180 -9.39 -74.77 -50.60
CA LEU A 180 -9.38 -76.23 -50.59
C LEU A 180 -10.79 -76.79 -50.86
N SER A 181 -11.82 -76.22 -50.24
CA SER A 181 -13.21 -76.62 -50.46
C SER A 181 -13.69 -76.37 -51.89
N LYS A 182 -13.23 -75.28 -52.52
CA LYS A 182 -13.51 -74.98 -53.94
C LYS A 182 -12.84 -76.02 -54.84
N ILE A 183 -11.59 -76.39 -54.56
CA ILE A 183 -10.84 -77.41 -55.31
C ILE A 183 -11.55 -78.77 -55.19
N PHE A 184 -11.93 -79.18 -53.98
CA PHE A 184 -12.67 -80.43 -53.78
C PHE A 184 -14.02 -80.44 -54.51
N ARG A 185 -14.78 -79.33 -54.50
CA ARG A 185 -16.01 -79.21 -55.31
C ARG A 185 -15.74 -79.29 -56.81
N ALA A 186 -14.66 -78.69 -57.29
CA ALA A 186 -14.27 -78.75 -58.70
C ALA A 186 -13.88 -80.17 -59.12
N LEU A 187 -13.12 -80.88 -58.28
CA LEU A 187 -12.77 -82.29 -58.50
C LEU A 187 -13.99 -83.20 -58.49
N LEU A 188 -14.91 -83.01 -57.53
CA LEU A 188 -16.17 -83.76 -57.48
C LEU A 188 -17.04 -83.53 -58.72
N ARG A 189 -17.07 -82.31 -59.28
CA ARG A 189 -17.77 -82.02 -60.54
C ARG A 189 -17.11 -82.63 -61.78
N LEU A 190 -15.81 -82.89 -61.77
CA LEU A 190 -15.09 -83.54 -62.86
C LEU A 190 -15.18 -85.06 -62.81
N ALA A 191 -15.43 -85.62 -61.61
CA ALA A 191 -15.57 -87.06 -61.38
C ALA A 191 -17.01 -87.57 -61.51
N SER A 192 -18.01 -86.67 -61.56
CA SER A 192 -19.42 -86.96 -61.91
C SER A 192 -19.66 -86.78 -63.40
#